data_AF-V2XU51-F1
#
_entry.id   AF-V2XU51-F1
#
_cell.length_a   1.000
_cell.length_b   1.000
_cell.length_c   1.000
_cell.angle_alpha   90.00
_cell.angle_beta   90.00
_cell.angle_gamma   90.00
#
_symmetry.space_group_name_H-M   'P 1'
#
loop_
_entity.id
_entity.type
_entity.pdbx_description
1 polymer ?
#
loop_
_entity_poly.entity_id
_entity_poly.type
_entity_poly.pdbx_seq_one_letter_code
_entity_poly.pdbx_strand_id
1 'polypeptide(L)'
;MSGKRQQKRQKSSWALTFLFIMLFLATAYVLYSRLEQAGPLPEGEGLEVHFIDVGQADAALVICDGHYMLIDGGNAEDSDLVYAYLERHGAKRLDYMVVSHAHEDHIGGLSGALNYAAVDVALCPVTEYSSKVFWDMVRYLGEQGKTLTVPEPGDKFTLGSAQVEILGPVREYDETNDTSIVLRIDYGRTSFLFTGDMETGPERDLIEAGANLKATVLKAGHHGSDTSSSYQFLREVMPQDVVIPVGEGNSYGHPSDEVLSRYRDLGAEVYRTDMQGHVIARSDGNTVTFTTEKEADTATNPTGNPTLQIYIGNSGTKKFHLPDCASAKNIQAGKRVEFYARLQAVLEGYEPCGRCKP
;
A
#
# COMPACT_ATOMS: atom_id res chain seq x y z
N MET A 1 33.49 4.85 63.18
CA MET A 1 33.33 3.69 62.25
C MET A 1 32.39 3.96 61.05
N SER A 2 32.19 5.21 60.62
CA SER A 2 31.18 5.56 59.59
C SER A 2 31.72 5.57 58.14
N GLY A 3 32.98 5.99 57.91
CA GLY A 3 33.53 6.16 56.55
C GLY A 3 33.74 4.87 55.74
N LYS A 4 34.03 3.73 56.38
CA LYS A 4 34.27 2.45 55.67
C LYS A 4 32.99 1.83 55.08
N ARG A 5 31.81 2.13 55.62
CA ARG A 5 30.51 1.63 55.08
C ARG A 5 30.04 2.41 53.87
N GLN A 6 30.29 3.72 53.83
CA GLN A 6 29.91 4.60 52.71
C GLN A 6 30.73 4.30 51.46
N GLN A 7 32.03 4.06 51.62
CA GLN A 7 32.94 3.70 50.53
C GLN A 7 32.63 2.32 49.91
N LYS A 8 32.12 1.38 50.71
CA LYS A 8 31.73 0.03 50.24
C LYS A 8 30.42 0.06 49.44
N ARG A 9 29.44 0.88 49.85
CA ARG A 9 28.19 1.11 49.10
C ARG A 9 28.43 1.79 47.76
N GLN A 10 29.30 2.80 47.73
CA GLN A 10 29.64 3.52 46.50
C GLN A 10 30.36 2.60 45.50
N LYS A 11 31.34 1.80 45.93
CA LYS A 11 31.98 0.80 45.06
C LYS A 11 31.01 -0.26 44.51
N SER A 12 30.00 -0.68 45.28
CA SER A 12 29.00 -1.64 44.80
C SER A 12 28.06 -1.05 43.75
N SER A 13 27.73 0.24 43.86
CA SER A 13 26.87 0.93 42.89
C SER A 13 27.54 1.03 41.52
N TRP A 14 28.84 1.32 41.47
CA TRP A 14 29.59 1.42 40.22
C TRP A 14 29.74 0.06 39.54
N ALA A 15 29.92 -1.02 40.32
CA ALA A 15 29.97 -2.38 39.78
C ALA A 15 28.63 -2.81 39.15
N LEU A 16 27.50 -2.47 39.79
CA LEU A 16 26.16 -2.74 39.25
C LEU A 16 25.86 -1.92 38.00
N THR A 17 26.19 -0.63 37.98
CA THR A 17 26.03 0.22 36.78
C THR A 17 26.90 -0.27 35.63
N PHE A 18 28.14 -0.67 35.90
CA PHE A 18 29.04 -1.24 34.90
C PHE A 18 28.49 -2.56 34.33
N LEU A 19 27.97 -3.44 35.19
CA LEU A 19 27.34 -4.70 34.75
C LEU A 19 26.12 -4.45 33.86
N PHE A 20 25.31 -3.43 34.20
CA PHE A 20 24.13 -3.06 33.44
C PHE A 20 24.49 -2.49 32.06
N ILE A 21 25.51 -1.64 31.98
CA ILE A 21 26.04 -1.12 30.72
C ILE A 21 26.60 -2.26 29.85
N MET A 22 27.37 -3.18 30.44
CA MET A 22 27.92 -4.33 29.73
C MET A 22 26.80 -5.25 29.20
N LEU A 23 25.74 -5.49 30.00
CA LEU A 23 24.59 -6.26 29.56
C LEU A 23 23.83 -5.56 28.43
N PHE A 24 23.60 -4.25 28.54
CA PHE A 24 22.96 -3.44 27.51
C PHE A 24 23.76 -3.47 26.19
N LEU A 25 25.08 -3.28 26.27
CA LEU A 25 25.98 -3.35 25.11
C LEU A 25 26.02 -4.75 24.51
N ALA A 26 25.99 -5.81 25.33
CA ALA A 26 25.91 -7.19 24.84
C ALA A 26 24.57 -7.45 24.14
N THR A 27 23.44 -6.99 24.68
CA THR A 27 22.14 -7.10 24.02
C THR A 27 22.08 -6.27 22.74
N ALA A 28 22.60 -5.05 22.75
CA ALA A 28 22.68 -4.19 21.57
C ALA A 28 23.58 -4.82 20.49
N TYR A 29 24.70 -5.45 20.88
CA TYR A 29 25.57 -6.18 19.96
C TYR A 29 24.91 -7.43 19.39
N VAL A 30 24.16 -8.19 20.19
CA VAL A 30 23.38 -9.34 19.70
C VAL A 30 22.26 -8.89 18.76
N LEU A 31 21.58 -7.77 19.04
CA LEU A 31 20.60 -7.16 18.14
C LEU A 31 21.25 -6.66 16.85
N TYR A 32 22.37 -5.95 16.94
CA TYR A 32 23.15 -5.45 15.80
C TYR A 32 23.65 -6.59 14.91
N SER A 33 24.22 -7.64 15.50
CA SER A 33 24.70 -8.82 14.75
C SER A 33 23.58 -9.67 14.16
N ARG A 34 22.37 -9.66 14.74
CA ARG A 34 21.16 -10.27 14.14
C ARG A 34 20.67 -9.46 12.93
N LEU A 35 20.71 -8.14 13.01
CA LEU A 35 20.39 -7.24 11.90
C LEU A 35 21.39 -7.38 10.76
N GLU A 36 22.69 -7.54 11.05
CA GLU A 36 23.71 -7.83 10.02
C GLU A 36 23.63 -9.26 9.46
N GLN A 37 23.03 -10.22 10.17
CA GLN A 37 22.86 -11.60 9.70
C GLN A 37 21.65 -11.78 8.76
N ALA A 38 20.81 -10.77 8.57
CA ALA A 38 19.89 -10.73 7.44
C ALA A 38 20.69 -10.43 6.17
N GLY A 39 21.54 -11.38 5.75
CA GLY A 39 22.09 -11.37 4.41
C GLY A 39 20.96 -11.46 3.38
N PRO A 40 21.14 -10.97 2.16
CA PRO A 40 20.15 -11.15 1.11
C PRO A 40 19.79 -12.63 1.00
N LEU A 41 18.49 -12.93 0.96
CA LEU A 41 18.01 -14.29 0.76
C LEU A 41 18.61 -14.85 -0.54
N PRO A 42 18.85 -16.17 -0.61
CA PRO A 42 19.24 -16.82 -1.86
C PRO A 42 18.28 -16.43 -2.99
N GLU A 43 18.82 -16.35 -4.21
CA GLU A 43 18.01 -16.08 -5.40
C GLU A 43 16.88 -17.11 -5.52
N GLY A 44 15.63 -16.66 -5.46
CA GLY A 44 14.46 -17.52 -5.47
C GLY A 44 13.97 -18.00 -4.10
N GLU A 45 14.47 -17.47 -2.98
CA GLU A 45 13.87 -17.62 -1.65
C GLU A 45 13.33 -16.27 -1.16
N GLY A 46 12.16 -16.25 -0.53
CA GLY A 46 11.55 -15.00 -0.03
C GLY A 46 10.33 -14.55 -0.82
N LEU A 47 9.79 -13.39 -0.43
CA LEU A 47 8.74 -12.70 -1.18
C LEU A 47 9.28 -11.38 -1.73
N GLU A 48 9.21 -11.18 -3.04
CA GLU A 48 9.43 -9.89 -3.69
C GLU A 48 8.13 -9.40 -4.33
N VAL A 49 7.86 -8.11 -4.19
CA VAL A 49 6.74 -7.41 -4.83
C VAL A 49 7.32 -6.26 -5.63
N HIS A 50 7.24 -6.37 -6.94
CA HIS A 50 7.76 -5.39 -7.89
C HIS A 50 6.60 -4.54 -8.36
N PHE A 51 6.52 -3.29 -7.91
CA PHE A 51 5.63 -2.29 -8.45
C PHE A 51 6.30 -1.69 -9.69
N ILE A 52 5.77 -2.02 -10.85
CA ILE A 52 6.38 -1.72 -12.13
C ILE A 52 5.95 -0.30 -12.55
N ASP A 53 6.90 0.62 -12.72
CA ASP A 53 6.69 1.88 -13.41
C ASP A 53 6.19 1.66 -14.85
N VAL A 54 4.86 1.73 -15.01
CA VAL A 54 4.10 1.69 -16.27
C VAL A 54 3.40 3.04 -16.52
N GLY A 55 3.92 4.12 -15.95
CA GLY A 55 3.30 5.44 -16.04
C GLY A 55 2.02 5.56 -15.20
N GLN A 56 0.99 6.24 -15.74
CA GLN A 56 -0.29 6.45 -15.05
C GLN A 56 -1.16 5.21 -15.21
N ALA A 57 -0.77 4.15 -14.52
CA ALA A 57 -1.32 2.81 -14.65
C ALA A 57 -0.80 1.90 -13.53
N ASP A 58 -1.28 0.66 -13.52
CA ASP A 58 -0.93 -0.34 -12.53
C ASP A 58 -0.38 -1.62 -13.14
N ALA A 59 0.79 -2.06 -12.65
CA ALA A 59 1.27 -3.41 -12.85
C ALA A 59 2.19 -3.81 -11.68
N ALA A 60 2.01 -5.03 -11.16
CA ALA A 60 2.86 -5.58 -10.13
C ALA A 60 3.21 -7.05 -10.36
N LEU A 61 4.49 -7.39 -10.32
CA LEU A 61 4.96 -8.78 -10.33
C LEU A 61 5.29 -9.21 -8.90
N VAL A 62 4.58 -10.23 -8.42
CA VAL A 62 4.84 -10.88 -7.13
C VAL A 62 5.62 -12.16 -7.38
N ILE A 63 6.76 -12.31 -6.71
CA ILE A 63 7.64 -13.47 -6.82
C ILE A 63 7.77 -14.07 -5.42
N CYS A 64 7.45 -15.35 -5.25
CA CYS A 64 7.66 -16.04 -4.00
C CYS A 64 8.15 -17.47 -4.21
N ASP A 65 9.34 -17.77 -3.70
CA ASP A 65 9.95 -19.11 -3.76
C ASP A 65 9.98 -19.72 -5.18
N GLY A 66 10.21 -18.89 -6.21
CA GLY A 66 10.22 -19.29 -7.63
C GLY A 66 8.84 -19.42 -8.28
N HIS A 67 7.77 -19.05 -7.57
CA HIS A 67 6.41 -18.91 -8.11
C HIS A 67 6.11 -17.45 -8.46
N TYR A 68 5.26 -17.24 -9.47
CA TYR A 68 5.00 -15.91 -10.01
C TYR A 68 3.51 -15.60 -10.08
N MET A 69 3.14 -14.42 -9.61
CA MET A 69 1.81 -13.85 -9.80
C MET A 69 1.94 -12.45 -10.40
N LEU A 70 1.20 -12.19 -11.48
CA LEU A 70 1.08 -10.85 -12.04
C LEU A 70 -0.25 -10.24 -11.58
N ILE A 71 -0.21 -9.03 -11.03
CA ILE A 71 -1.40 -8.23 -10.68
C ILE A 71 -1.42 -7.02 -11.61
N ASP A 72 -2.43 -6.94 -12.47
CA ASP A 72 -2.57 -5.95 -13.53
C ASP A 72 -1.37 -5.90 -14.52
N GLY A 73 -1.49 -5.12 -15.58
CA GLY A 73 -0.58 -5.10 -16.71
C GLY A 73 -0.39 -3.74 -17.35
N GLY A 74 -0.83 -2.66 -16.73
CA GLY A 74 -0.70 -1.31 -17.23
C GLY A 74 -1.52 -1.01 -18.48
N ASN A 75 -1.18 0.07 -19.18
CA ASN A 75 -1.84 0.48 -20.42
C ASN A 75 -1.48 -0.44 -21.60
N ALA A 76 -2.21 -0.32 -22.70
CA ALA A 76 -1.94 -1.05 -23.94
C ALA A 76 -0.55 -0.75 -24.51
N GLU A 77 -0.03 0.46 -24.30
CA GLU A 77 1.32 0.86 -24.70
C GLU A 77 2.41 0.22 -23.84
N ASP A 78 2.09 -0.25 -22.63
CA ASP A 78 3.02 -0.90 -21.71
C ASP A 78 3.22 -2.40 -22.00
N SER A 79 2.50 -2.95 -22.98
CA SER A 79 2.55 -4.38 -23.33
C SER A 79 3.97 -4.91 -23.57
N ASP A 80 4.81 -4.17 -24.29
CA ASP A 80 6.21 -4.57 -24.55
C ASP A 80 7.08 -4.47 -23.29
N LEU A 81 6.80 -3.50 -22.42
CA LEU A 81 7.48 -3.34 -21.14
C LEU A 81 7.14 -4.51 -20.21
N VAL A 82 5.87 -4.86 -20.08
CA VAL A 82 5.43 -6.00 -19.25
C VAL A 82 6.01 -7.31 -19.77
N TYR A 83 5.98 -7.54 -21.10
CA TYR A 83 6.65 -8.69 -21.72
C TYR A 83 8.13 -8.75 -21.31
N ALA A 84 8.87 -7.66 -21.51
CA ALA A 84 10.31 -7.61 -21.24
C ALA A 84 10.62 -7.78 -19.75
N TYR A 85 9.76 -7.26 -18.88
CA TYR A 85 9.89 -7.40 -17.43
C TYR A 85 9.72 -8.85 -16.99
N LEU A 86 8.67 -9.54 -17.46
CA LEU A 86 8.48 -10.97 -17.20
C LEU A 86 9.64 -11.81 -17.76
N GLU A 87 10.12 -11.47 -18.96
CA GLU A 87 11.26 -12.14 -19.58
C GLU A 87 12.54 -12.00 -18.76
N ARG A 88 12.84 -10.78 -18.30
CA ARG A 88 13.99 -10.48 -17.45
C ARG A 88 13.97 -11.27 -16.13
N HIS A 89 12.78 -11.52 -15.58
CA HIS A 89 12.60 -12.26 -14.33
C HIS A 89 12.38 -13.77 -14.53
N GLY A 90 12.45 -14.26 -15.78
CA GLY A 90 12.28 -15.68 -16.09
C GLY A 90 10.86 -16.21 -15.85
N ALA A 91 9.89 -15.31 -15.72
CA ALA A 91 8.50 -15.61 -15.37
C ALA A 91 7.70 -16.19 -16.56
N LYS A 92 8.19 -17.29 -17.12
CA LYS A 92 7.57 -17.99 -18.27
C LYS A 92 6.24 -18.65 -17.93
N ARG A 93 5.94 -18.77 -16.64
CA ARG A 93 4.71 -19.34 -16.12
C ARG A 93 4.27 -18.50 -14.93
N LEU A 94 3.03 -18.03 -14.99
CA LEU A 94 2.36 -17.36 -13.89
C LEU A 94 1.41 -18.37 -13.25
N ASP A 95 1.62 -18.65 -11.96
CA ASP A 95 0.67 -19.42 -11.16
C ASP A 95 -0.69 -18.70 -11.15
N TYR A 96 -0.64 -17.37 -11.03
CA TYR A 96 -1.81 -16.50 -11.02
C TYR A 96 -1.58 -15.25 -11.88
N MET A 97 -2.60 -14.89 -12.65
CA MET A 97 -2.76 -13.54 -13.20
C MET A 97 -4.01 -12.94 -12.57
N VAL A 98 -3.90 -11.81 -11.90
CA VAL A 98 -5.01 -11.14 -11.24
C VAL A 98 -5.25 -9.80 -11.93
N VAL A 99 -6.47 -9.62 -12.40
CA VAL A 99 -6.98 -8.34 -12.92
C VAL A 99 -7.79 -7.71 -11.80
N SER A 100 -7.35 -6.59 -11.26
CA SER A 100 -8.09 -5.87 -10.22
C SER A 100 -9.47 -5.48 -10.75
N HIS A 101 -9.53 -4.76 -11.87
CA HIS A 101 -10.75 -4.41 -12.58
C HIS A 101 -10.48 -4.17 -14.07
N ALA A 102 -11.54 -3.93 -14.86
CA ALA A 102 -11.47 -4.01 -16.32
C ALA A 102 -11.06 -2.71 -17.04
N HIS A 103 -10.58 -1.69 -16.32
CA HIS A 103 -10.06 -0.48 -16.96
C HIS A 103 -8.74 -0.72 -17.69
N GLU A 104 -8.50 0.12 -18.71
CA GLU A 104 -7.44 -0.11 -19.69
C GLU A 104 -6.04 0.06 -19.13
N ASP A 105 -5.86 0.97 -18.18
CA ASP A 105 -4.64 1.22 -17.41
C ASP A 105 -4.30 0.09 -16.42
N HIS A 106 -5.15 -0.95 -16.35
CA HIS A 106 -4.93 -2.17 -15.57
C HIS A 106 -4.80 -3.41 -16.46
N ILE A 107 -5.52 -3.50 -17.57
CA ILE A 107 -5.55 -4.71 -18.41
C ILE A 107 -4.83 -4.57 -19.75
N GLY A 108 -4.45 -3.36 -20.14
CA GLY A 108 -3.97 -3.03 -21.47
C GLY A 108 -2.73 -3.83 -21.86
N GLY A 109 -1.72 -3.89 -20.99
CA GLY A 109 -0.46 -4.58 -21.30
C GLY A 109 -0.49 -6.09 -21.06
N LEU A 110 -1.61 -6.66 -20.61
CA LEU A 110 -1.72 -8.11 -20.36
C LEU A 110 -1.64 -8.96 -21.64
N SER A 111 -1.88 -8.36 -22.81
CA SER A 111 -1.66 -9.05 -24.10
C SER A 111 -0.18 -9.44 -24.29
N GLY A 112 0.76 -8.56 -23.94
CA GLY A 112 2.20 -8.85 -23.95
C GLY A 112 2.56 -9.91 -22.90
N ALA A 113 1.98 -9.81 -21.70
CA ALA A 113 2.17 -10.81 -20.65
C ALA A 113 1.76 -12.23 -21.10
N LEU A 114 0.55 -12.35 -21.66
CA LEU A 114 0.00 -13.63 -22.14
C LEU A 114 0.71 -14.16 -23.40
N ASN A 115 1.38 -13.30 -24.16
CA ASN A 115 2.22 -13.72 -25.28
C ASN A 115 3.55 -14.35 -24.79
N TYR A 116 4.07 -13.92 -23.64
CA TYR A 116 5.30 -14.47 -23.06
C TYR A 116 5.05 -15.67 -22.14
N ALA A 117 4.12 -15.52 -21.19
CA ALA A 117 3.95 -16.40 -20.05
C ALA A 117 2.68 -17.26 -20.17
N ALA A 118 2.81 -18.53 -19.83
CA ALA A 118 1.65 -19.40 -19.63
C ALA A 118 0.98 -19.08 -18.28
N VAL A 119 -0.33 -18.89 -18.25
CA VAL A 119 -1.09 -18.60 -17.03
C VAL A 119 -1.84 -19.84 -16.56
N ASP A 120 -1.72 -20.16 -15.27
CA ASP A 120 -2.46 -21.28 -14.68
C ASP A 120 -3.88 -20.90 -14.29
N VAL A 121 -4.03 -19.82 -13.53
CA VAL A 121 -5.31 -19.27 -13.08
C VAL A 121 -5.35 -17.77 -13.39
N ALA A 122 -6.42 -17.33 -14.07
CA ALA A 122 -6.66 -15.92 -14.34
C ALA A 122 -7.89 -15.45 -13.54
N LEU A 123 -7.68 -14.53 -12.60
CA LEU A 123 -8.73 -13.94 -11.77
C LEU A 123 -9.13 -12.56 -12.33
N CYS A 124 -10.42 -12.27 -12.40
CA CYS A 124 -10.95 -10.96 -12.83
C CYS A 124 -12.35 -10.79 -12.23
N PRO A 125 -12.78 -9.59 -11.79
CA PRO A 125 -14.10 -9.43 -11.18
C PRO A 125 -15.25 -9.62 -12.18
N VAL A 126 -14.94 -9.59 -13.49
CA VAL A 126 -15.92 -9.74 -14.58
C VAL A 126 -15.42 -10.72 -15.63
N THR A 127 -16.35 -11.36 -16.34
CA THR A 127 -16.04 -12.20 -17.50
C THR A 127 -16.30 -11.50 -18.84
N GLU A 128 -16.95 -10.34 -18.81
CA GLU A 128 -17.29 -9.54 -19.98
C GLU A 128 -17.08 -8.07 -19.68
N TYR A 129 -16.43 -7.36 -20.60
CA TYR A 129 -16.28 -5.91 -20.59
C TYR A 129 -16.12 -5.40 -22.02
N SER A 130 -16.75 -4.27 -22.34
CA SER A 130 -16.81 -3.78 -23.72
C SER A 130 -15.61 -2.89 -24.07
N SER A 131 -14.42 -3.46 -24.11
CA SER A 131 -13.21 -2.79 -24.58
C SER A 131 -12.37 -3.71 -25.47
N LYS A 132 -11.61 -3.10 -26.39
CA LYS A 132 -10.71 -3.85 -27.29
C LYS A 132 -9.66 -4.63 -26.48
N VAL A 133 -9.06 -3.98 -25.50
CA VAL A 133 -8.01 -4.57 -24.66
C VAL A 133 -8.52 -5.77 -23.85
N PHE A 134 -9.76 -5.72 -23.35
CA PHE A 134 -10.37 -6.85 -22.66
C PHE A 134 -10.60 -8.03 -23.60
N TRP A 135 -11.10 -7.80 -24.81
CA TRP A 135 -11.28 -8.86 -25.80
C TRP A 135 -9.95 -9.47 -26.24
N ASP A 136 -8.90 -8.66 -26.39
CA ASP A 136 -7.56 -9.15 -26.71
C ASP A 136 -7.00 -10.02 -25.57
N MET A 137 -7.11 -9.58 -24.31
CA MET A 137 -6.73 -10.37 -23.14
C MET A 137 -7.46 -11.72 -23.09
N VAL A 138 -8.80 -11.72 -23.23
CA VAL A 138 -9.60 -12.96 -23.22
C VAL A 138 -9.23 -13.87 -24.39
N ARG A 139 -8.97 -13.32 -25.58
CA ARG A 139 -8.52 -14.10 -26.74
C ARG A 139 -7.18 -14.79 -26.48
N TYR A 140 -6.15 -14.05 -26.03
CA TYR A 140 -4.84 -14.63 -25.73
C TYR A 140 -4.90 -15.67 -24.61
N LEU A 141 -5.71 -15.43 -23.58
CA LEU A 141 -5.94 -16.42 -22.52
C LEU A 141 -6.63 -17.68 -23.08
N GLY A 142 -7.59 -17.51 -23.99
CA GLY A 142 -8.28 -18.60 -24.69
C GLY A 142 -7.36 -19.41 -25.61
N GLU A 143 -6.37 -18.78 -26.25
CA GLU A 143 -5.33 -19.46 -27.03
C GLU A 143 -4.48 -20.40 -26.18
N GLN A 144 -4.35 -20.13 -24.87
CA GLN A 144 -3.72 -21.02 -23.88
C GLN A 144 -4.70 -22.07 -23.33
N GLY A 145 -5.95 -22.10 -23.79
CA GLY A 145 -6.99 -23.01 -23.27
C GLY A 145 -7.48 -22.64 -21.86
N LYS A 146 -7.36 -21.36 -21.48
CA LYS A 146 -7.74 -20.83 -20.17
C LYS A 146 -8.92 -19.87 -20.28
N THR A 147 -9.58 -19.62 -19.16
CA THR A 147 -10.71 -18.69 -19.04
C THR A 147 -10.54 -17.83 -17.78
N LEU A 148 -11.24 -16.70 -17.73
CA LEU A 148 -11.33 -15.88 -16.53
C LEU A 148 -12.16 -16.59 -15.45
N THR A 149 -11.74 -16.44 -14.21
CA THR A 149 -12.45 -16.90 -13.00
C THR A 149 -12.77 -15.68 -12.15
N VAL A 150 -14.03 -15.55 -11.73
CA VAL A 150 -14.44 -14.52 -10.76
C VAL A 150 -14.22 -15.08 -9.37
N PRO A 151 -13.29 -14.53 -8.56
CA PRO A 151 -13.08 -15.02 -7.21
C PRO A 151 -14.16 -14.52 -6.25
N GLU A 152 -14.34 -15.22 -5.15
CA GLU A 152 -15.22 -14.82 -4.05
C GLU A 152 -14.43 -14.29 -2.85
N PRO A 153 -14.94 -13.29 -2.11
CA PRO A 153 -14.36 -12.90 -0.82
C PRO A 153 -14.19 -14.09 0.13
N GLY A 154 -12.99 -14.25 0.68
CA GLY A 154 -12.59 -15.38 1.51
C GLY A 154 -11.90 -16.51 0.75
N ASP A 155 -11.84 -16.47 -0.59
CA ASP A 155 -11.01 -17.37 -1.37
C ASP A 155 -9.54 -17.25 -0.97
N LYS A 156 -8.88 -18.39 -0.82
CA LYS A 156 -7.48 -18.48 -0.38
C LYS A 156 -6.68 -19.39 -1.30
N PHE A 157 -5.46 -18.95 -1.58
CA PHE A 157 -4.48 -19.73 -2.32
C PHE A 157 -3.06 -19.42 -1.84
N THR A 158 -2.08 -20.12 -2.39
CA THR A 158 -0.67 -19.95 -2.04
C THR A 158 0.13 -19.54 -3.26
N LEU A 159 1.11 -18.67 -3.06
CA LEU A 159 2.16 -18.38 -4.03
C LEU A 159 3.50 -18.68 -3.35
N GLY A 160 4.17 -19.76 -3.72
CA GLY A 160 5.29 -20.26 -2.91
C GLY A 160 4.84 -20.51 -1.47
N SER A 161 5.57 -19.97 -0.49
CA SER A 161 5.17 -20.00 0.92
C SER A 161 4.33 -18.81 1.40
N ALA A 162 3.98 -17.86 0.53
CA ALA A 162 3.02 -16.79 0.83
C ALA A 162 1.57 -17.29 0.75
N GLN A 163 0.72 -16.80 1.65
CA GLN A 163 -0.73 -17.00 1.59
C GLN A 163 -1.41 -15.78 0.99
N VAL A 164 -2.28 -15.98 0.02
CA VAL A 164 -3.09 -14.92 -0.60
C VAL A 164 -4.55 -15.15 -0.24
N GLU A 165 -5.24 -14.07 0.15
CA GLU A 165 -6.67 -14.05 0.47
C GLU A 165 -7.37 -12.94 -0.32
N ILE A 166 -8.45 -13.29 -1.00
CA ILE A 166 -9.34 -12.33 -1.65
C ILE A 166 -10.26 -11.73 -0.58
N LEU A 167 -10.26 -10.40 -0.45
CA LEU A 167 -11.06 -9.67 0.53
C LEU A 167 -12.30 -9.04 -0.08
N GLY A 168 -12.25 -8.64 -1.35
CA GLY A 168 -13.34 -7.96 -2.03
C GLY A 168 -13.28 -8.11 -3.55
N PRO A 169 -14.32 -7.64 -4.26
CA PRO A 169 -15.45 -6.86 -3.74
C PRO A 169 -16.46 -7.69 -2.93
N VAL A 170 -17.06 -7.10 -1.88
CA VAL A 170 -18.05 -7.78 -1.00
C VAL A 170 -19.51 -7.49 -1.35
N ARG A 171 -19.72 -6.66 -2.37
CA ARG A 171 -21.03 -6.35 -2.97
C ARG A 171 -20.85 -6.22 -4.49
N GLU A 172 -21.96 -6.10 -5.19
CA GLU A 172 -21.96 -5.73 -6.60
C GLU A 172 -21.91 -4.20 -6.73
N TYR A 173 -21.15 -3.71 -7.72
CA TYR A 173 -20.95 -2.29 -7.98
C TYR A 173 -21.13 -2.00 -9.47
N ASP A 174 -21.76 -0.86 -9.77
CA ASP A 174 -21.91 -0.37 -11.16
C ASP A 174 -20.65 0.35 -11.65
N GLU A 175 -19.92 1.00 -10.73
CA GLU A 175 -18.66 1.68 -11.03
C GLU A 175 -17.53 0.64 -11.15
N THR A 176 -16.77 0.70 -12.25
CA THR A 176 -15.79 -0.34 -12.57
C THR A 176 -14.64 -0.35 -11.56
N ASN A 177 -14.20 0.82 -11.10
CA ASN A 177 -13.19 0.94 -10.03
C ASN A 177 -13.59 0.19 -8.76
N ASP A 178 -14.87 0.31 -8.39
CA ASP A 178 -15.42 -0.31 -7.19
C ASP A 178 -15.58 -1.84 -7.30
N THR A 179 -15.46 -2.40 -8.51
CA THR A 179 -15.38 -3.85 -8.73
C THR A 179 -14.00 -4.43 -8.44
N SER A 180 -13.02 -3.59 -8.09
CA SER A 180 -11.62 -4.01 -7.88
C SER A 180 -11.51 -5.22 -6.96
N ILE A 181 -10.83 -6.27 -7.44
CA ILE A 181 -10.36 -7.36 -6.59
C ILE A 181 -9.40 -6.77 -5.57
N VAL A 182 -9.79 -6.87 -4.30
CA VAL A 182 -8.94 -6.51 -3.17
C VAL A 182 -8.34 -7.79 -2.62
N LEU A 183 -7.01 -7.87 -2.53
CA LEU A 183 -6.32 -9.05 -2.02
C LEU A 183 -5.25 -8.70 -1.01
N ARG A 184 -5.07 -9.62 -0.06
CA ARG A 184 -4.02 -9.56 0.96
C ARG A 184 -3.05 -10.69 0.78
N ILE A 185 -1.76 -10.38 0.84
CA ILE A 185 -0.66 -11.35 0.75
C ILE A 185 0.04 -11.38 2.11
N ASP A 186 0.01 -12.52 2.80
CA ASP A 186 0.72 -12.76 4.04
C ASP A 186 2.00 -13.56 3.78
N TYR A 187 3.12 -13.07 4.31
CA TYR A 187 4.40 -13.77 4.30
C TYR A 187 5.12 -13.60 5.64
N GLY A 188 5.17 -14.69 6.40
CA GLY A 188 5.65 -14.68 7.80
C GLY A 188 4.84 -13.71 8.66
N ARG A 189 5.48 -12.62 9.09
CA ARG A 189 4.91 -11.53 9.91
C ARG A 189 4.60 -10.26 9.11
N THR A 190 4.95 -10.26 7.83
CA THR A 190 4.72 -9.13 6.92
C THR A 190 3.48 -9.37 6.08
N SER A 191 2.85 -8.30 5.61
CA SER A 191 1.68 -8.42 4.74
C SER A 191 1.57 -7.26 3.76
N PHE A 192 1.01 -7.54 2.59
CA PHE A 192 0.76 -6.58 1.52
C PHE A 192 -0.74 -6.52 1.23
N LEU A 193 -1.29 -5.32 1.03
CA LEU A 193 -2.68 -5.13 0.61
C LEU A 193 -2.72 -4.43 -0.74
N PHE A 194 -3.35 -5.09 -1.70
CA PHE A 194 -3.64 -4.57 -3.03
C PHE A 194 -5.12 -4.25 -3.12
N THR A 195 -5.44 -3.02 -3.50
CA THR A 195 -6.82 -2.51 -3.54
C THR A 195 -7.33 -2.21 -4.94
N GLY A 196 -6.48 -2.33 -5.97
CA GLY A 196 -6.75 -1.74 -7.28
C GLY A 196 -7.15 -0.27 -7.12
N ASP A 197 -8.25 0.09 -7.77
CA ASP A 197 -8.81 1.44 -7.76
C ASP A 197 -10.07 1.58 -6.90
N MET A 198 -10.26 0.63 -5.97
CA MET A 198 -11.37 0.65 -5.03
C MET A 198 -11.51 2.02 -4.33
N GLU A 199 -12.69 2.63 -4.44
CA GLU A 199 -12.98 3.93 -3.83
C GLU A 199 -13.55 3.81 -2.40
N THR A 200 -13.82 4.95 -1.77
CA THR A 200 -14.31 5.02 -0.37
C THR A 200 -15.62 4.25 -0.10
N GLY A 201 -16.43 3.96 -1.12
CA GLY A 201 -17.67 3.20 -0.98
C GLY A 201 -17.38 1.74 -0.58
N PRO A 202 -16.72 0.95 -1.44
CA PRO A 202 -16.33 -0.40 -1.09
C PRO A 202 -15.31 -0.49 0.05
N GLU A 203 -14.46 0.53 0.27
CA GLU A 203 -13.62 0.59 1.48
C GLU A 203 -14.46 0.44 2.76
N ARG A 204 -15.56 1.19 2.87
CA ARG A 204 -16.49 1.09 4.00
C ARG A 204 -17.13 -0.29 4.06
N ASP A 205 -17.53 -0.83 2.93
CA ASP A 205 -18.20 -2.13 2.88
C ASP A 205 -17.27 -3.27 3.35
N LEU A 206 -15.97 -3.21 3.03
CA LEU A 206 -14.96 -4.14 3.57
C LEU A 206 -14.80 -4.03 5.09
N ILE A 207 -14.78 -2.80 5.61
CA ILE A 207 -14.72 -2.57 7.07
C ILE A 207 -15.98 -3.14 7.74
N GLU A 208 -17.17 -2.88 7.19
CA GLU A 208 -18.44 -3.39 7.70
C GLU A 208 -18.52 -4.92 7.65
N ALA A 209 -17.94 -5.54 6.62
CA ALA A 209 -17.83 -6.99 6.47
C ALA A 209 -16.83 -7.62 7.46
N GLY A 210 -16.00 -6.82 8.14
CA GLY A 210 -14.98 -7.32 9.06
C GLY A 210 -13.78 -7.94 8.35
N ALA A 211 -13.47 -7.48 7.13
CA ALA A 211 -12.31 -7.94 6.38
C ALA A 211 -11.00 -7.67 7.15
N ASN A 212 -10.02 -8.57 7.03
CA ASN A 212 -8.72 -8.39 7.66
C ASN A 212 -7.86 -7.43 6.82
N LEU A 213 -8.03 -6.13 7.04
CA LEU A 213 -7.37 -5.07 6.25
C LEU A 213 -5.95 -4.74 6.71
N LYS A 214 -5.52 -5.22 7.88
CA LYS A 214 -4.22 -4.85 8.44
C LYS A 214 -3.07 -5.31 7.55
N ALA A 215 -2.22 -4.38 7.13
CA ALA A 215 -1.10 -4.66 6.23
C ALA A 215 0.19 -3.94 6.63
N THR A 216 1.35 -4.52 6.31
CA THR A 216 2.64 -3.85 6.43
C THR A 216 2.80 -2.82 5.32
N VAL A 217 2.53 -3.24 4.08
CA VAL A 217 2.63 -2.41 2.89
C VAL A 217 1.25 -2.28 2.24
N LEU A 218 0.84 -1.05 1.94
CA LEU A 218 -0.37 -0.76 1.17
C LEU A 218 0.03 -0.32 -0.24
N LYS A 219 -0.54 -0.96 -1.26
CA LYS A 219 -0.63 -0.35 -2.59
C LYS A 219 -1.75 0.69 -2.55
N ALA A 220 -1.43 1.96 -2.80
CA ALA A 220 -2.41 3.04 -2.72
C ALA A 220 -3.56 2.83 -3.71
N GLY A 221 -4.80 3.04 -3.25
CA GLY A 221 -5.96 2.95 -4.14
C GLY A 221 -5.97 4.05 -5.19
N HIS A 222 -6.35 3.71 -6.43
CA HIS A 222 -6.65 4.65 -7.50
C HIS A 222 -5.53 5.66 -7.75
N HIS A 223 -4.29 5.16 -7.82
CA HIS A 223 -3.07 5.94 -8.01
C HIS A 223 -2.86 7.08 -6.99
N GLY A 224 -3.53 7.04 -5.84
CA GLY A 224 -3.55 8.12 -4.86
C GLY A 224 -4.59 9.21 -5.09
N SER A 225 -5.69 8.88 -5.78
CA SER A 225 -6.88 9.74 -5.92
C SER A 225 -7.55 10.05 -4.58
N ASP A 226 -8.12 11.25 -4.42
CA ASP A 226 -8.82 11.65 -3.20
C ASP A 226 -10.15 10.92 -2.97
N THR A 227 -10.65 10.19 -3.99
CA THR A 227 -11.80 9.27 -3.93
C THR A 227 -11.48 7.96 -3.21
N SER A 228 -10.20 7.69 -2.94
CA SER A 228 -9.70 6.48 -2.27
C SER A 228 -8.89 6.83 -1.03
N SER A 229 -8.46 5.80 -0.31
CA SER A 229 -7.64 5.88 0.90
C SER A 229 -8.26 6.79 1.96
N SER A 230 -9.50 6.51 2.35
CA SER A 230 -10.18 7.26 3.42
C SER A 230 -9.47 7.08 4.77
N TYR A 231 -9.61 8.05 5.68
CA TYR A 231 -9.05 7.88 7.04
C TYR A 231 -9.65 6.69 7.80
N GLN A 232 -10.90 6.32 7.52
CA GLN A 232 -11.52 5.16 8.14
C GLN A 232 -10.83 3.88 7.66
N PHE A 233 -10.61 3.75 6.36
CA PHE A 233 -9.88 2.64 5.75
C PHE A 233 -8.44 2.56 6.25
N LEU A 234 -7.68 3.66 6.15
CA LEU A 234 -6.28 3.67 6.54
C LEU A 234 -6.05 3.40 8.03
N ARG A 235 -7.04 3.69 8.89
CA ARG A 235 -7.00 3.34 10.31
C ARG A 235 -7.15 1.83 10.54
N GLU A 236 -7.88 1.12 9.69
CA GLU A 236 -7.99 -0.35 9.78
C GLU A 236 -6.76 -1.02 9.14
N VAL A 237 -6.20 -0.43 8.07
CA VAL A 237 -4.99 -0.95 7.40
C VAL A 237 -3.73 -0.75 8.25
N MET A 238 -3.53 0.45 8.81
CA MET A 238 -2.32 0.87 9.54
C MET A 238 -1.00 0.48 8.83
N PRO A 239 -0.80 0.91 7.57
CA PRO A 239 0.41 0.56 6.84
C PRO A 239 1.64 1.26 7.44
N GLN A 240 2.79 0.59 7.37
CA GLN A 240 4.10 1.20 7.62
C GLN A 240 4.59 1.90 6.36
N ASP A 241 4.36 1.28 5.21
CA ASP A 241 4.79 1.75 3.90
C ASP A 241 3.60 1.80 2.94
N VAL A 242 3.60 2.80 2.05
CA VAL A 242 2.63 2.94 0.98
C VAL A 242 3.37 3.08 -0.34
N VAL A 243 3.03 2.24 -1.31
CA VAL A 243 3.52 2.39 -2.69
C VAL A 243 2.39 2.93 -3.56
N ILE A 244 2.69 4.01 -4.29
CA ILE A 244 1.75 4.68 -5.20
C ILE A 244 2.25 4.47 -6.64
N PRO A 245 1.68 3.49 -7.38
CA PRO A 245 1.88 3.44 -8.82
C PRO A 245 1.13 4.61 -9.47
N VAL A 246 1.87 5.49 -10.11
CA VAL A 246 1.41 6.76 -10.67
C VAL A 246 2.39 7.23 -11.74
N GLY A 247 1.91 7.98 -12.73
CA GLY A 247 2.71 8.46 -13.85
C GLY A 247 3.24 9.88 -13.68
N GLU A 248 4.46 10.12 -14.19
CA GLU A 248 5.05 11.46 -14.21
C GLU A 248 4.21 12.41 -15.06
N GLY A 249 3.85 13.57 -14.51
CA GLY A 249 3.08 14.59 -15.23
C GLY A 249 1.66 14.16 -15.62
N ASN A 250 1.07 13.16 -14.94
CA ASN A 250 -0.31 12.75 -15.19
C ASN A 250 -1.28 13.94 -15.05
N SER A 251 -2.32 13.95 -15.88
CA SER A 251 -3.28 15.06 -15.97
C SER A 251 -4.38 15.01 -14.90
N TYR A 252 -4.50 13.90 -14.17
CA TYR A 252 -5.49 13.72 -13.10
C TYR A 252 -5.13 14.48 -11.82
N GLY A 253 -3.85 14.86 -11.68
CA GLY A 253 -3.35 15.47 -10.44
C GLY A 253 -3.12 14.45 -9.34
N HIS A 254 -2.85 13.19 -9.71
CA HIS A 254 -2.53 12.12 -8.78
C HIS A 254 -1.02 12.08 -8.48
N PRO A 255 -0.61 11.62 -7.29
CA PRO A 255 -1.45 11.49 -6.10
C PRO A 255 -1.90 12.88 -5.62
N SER A 256 -3.10 12.96 -5.06
CA SER A 256 -3.62 14.23 -4.53
C SER A 256 -2.90 14.66 -3.25
N ASP A 257 -2.81 15.97 -3.02
CA ASP A 257 -2.24 16.54 -1.79
C ASP A 257 -3.00 16.05 -0.54
N GLU A 258 -4.31 15.86 -0.65
CA GLU A 258 -5.17 15.34 0.41
C GLU A 258 -4.78 13.92 0.81
N VAL A 259 -4.49 13.05 -0.16
CA VAL A 259 -4.08 11.66 0.10
C VAL A 259 -2.67 11.58 0.66
N LEU A 260 -1.73 12.34 0.09
CA LEU A 260 -0.37 12.45 0.62
C LEU A 260 -0.37 12.93 2.08
N SER A 261 -1.25 13.89 2.42
CA SER A 261 -1.40 14.32 3.80
C SER A 261 -1.96 13.24 4.72
N ARG A 262 -2.87 12.37 4.24
CA ARG A 262 -3.39 11.23 5.03
C ARG A 262 -2.27 10.25 5.37
N TYR A 263 -1.43 9.91 4.40
CA TYR A 263 -0.29 9.01 4.63
C TYR A 263 0.72 9.61 5.61
N ARG A 264 0.97 10.92 5.51
CA ARG A 264 1.83 11.65 6.45
C ARG A 264 1.26 11.66 7.87
N ASP A 265 -0.04 11.90 8.03
CA ASP A 265 -0.71 11.89 9.34
C ASP A 265 -0.59 10.52 10.05
N LEU A 266 -0.45 9.43 9.29
CA LEU A 266 -0.22 8.07 9.80
C LEU A 266 1.26 7.77 10.10
N GLY A 267 2.18 8.62 9.62
CA GLY A 267 3.62 8.37 9.67
C GLY A 267 4.08 7.26 8.72
N ALA A 268 3.30 6.97 7.67
CA ALA A 268 3.68 5.98 6.68
C ALA A 268 4.75 6.54 5.73
N GLU A 269 5.73 5.70 5.39
CA GLU A 269 6.71 6.02 4.35
C GLU A 269 6.06 5.83 2.98
N VAL A 270 6.27 6.79 2.06
CA VAL A 270 5.63 6.78 0.75
C VAL A 270 6.66 6.50 -0.32
N TYR A 271 6.36 5.59 -1.23
CA TYR A 271 7.13 5.30 -2.43
C TYR A 271 6.28 5.60 -3.66
N ARG A 272 6.87 6.19 -4.70
CA ARG A 272 6.14 6.59 -5.92
C ARG A 272 6.88 6.20 -7.19
N THR A 273 6.18 5.56 -8.13
CA THR A 273 6.81 5.10 -9.38
C THR A 273 7.20 6.26 -10.29
N ASP A 274 6.43 7.35 -10.34
CA ASP A 274 6.77 8.52 -11.15
C ASP A 274 8.08 9.20 -10.75
N MET A 275 8.44 9.13 -9.46
CA MET A 275 9.66 9.74 -8.94
C MET A 275 10.81 8.74 -8.83
N GLN A 276 10.50 7.46 -8.57
CA GLN A 276 11.49 6.46 -8.16
C GLN A 276 11.61 5.28 -9.15
N GLY A 277 10.88 5.31 -10.27
CA GLY A 277 10.84 4.22 -11.25
C GLY A 277 10.23 2.95 -10.63
N HIS A 278 10.71 1.77 -11.06
CA HIS A 278 10.26 0.53 -10.42
C HIS A 278 10.57 0.54 -8.92
N VAL A 279 9.60 0.17 -8.10
CA VAL A 279 9.75 0.03 -6.64
C VAL A 279 9.66 -1.45 -6.28
N ILE A 280 10.72 -2.00 -5.71
CA ILE A 280 10.80 -3.41 -5.34
C ILE A 280 10.79 -3.53 -3.82
N ALA A 281 9.74 -4.13 -3.28
CA ALA A 281 9.62 -4.47 -1.86
C ALA A 281 10.01 -5.94 -1.65
N ARG A 282 11.01 -6.19 -0.80
CA ARG A 282 11.46 -7.54 -0.44
C ARG A 282 11.14 -7.85 1.01
N SER A 283 10.48 -8.97 1.24
CA SER A 283 10.19 -9.49 2.57
C SER A 283 10.98 -10.75 2.89
N ASP A 284 11.63 -10.74 4.05
CA ASP A 284 12.26 -11.91 4.67
C ASP A 284 11.32 -12.68 5.61
N GLY A 285 10.04 -12.29 5.65
CA GLY A 285 9.03 -12.84 6.54
C GLY A 285 9.02 -12.20 7.93
N ASN A 286 9.87 -11.22 8.21
CA ASN A 286 9.84 -10.42 9.43
C ASN A 286 9.81 -8.92 9.16
N THR A 287 10.54 -8.48 8.14
CA THR A 287 10.71 -7.09 7.74
C THR A 287 10.56 -6.95 6.23
N VAL A 288 10.16 -5.75 5.78
CA VAL A 288 10.14 -5.39 4.37
C VAL A 288 11.24 -4.35 4.13
N THR A 289 11.99 -4.53 3.03
CA THR A 289 13.00 -3.58 2.56
C THR A 289 12.69 -3.14 1.14
N PHE A 290 13.04 -1.91 0.79
CA PHE A 290 12.73 -1.34 -0.52
C PHE A 290 14.00 -1.06 -1.33
N THR A 291 13.90 -1.27 -2.63
CA THR A 291 14.88 -0.82 -3.63
C THR A 291 14.12 -0.09 -4.72
N THR A 292 14.63 1.06 -5.16
CA THR A 292 14.04 1.82 -6.25
C THR A 292 14.97 1.90 -7.45
N GLU A 293 14.41 2.01 -8.64
CA GLU A 293 15.19 2.14 -9.88
C GLU A 293 15.83 3.53 -10.01
N LYS A 294 15.11 4.57 -9.61
CA LYS A 294 15.49 5.98 -9.75
C LYS A 294 15.46 6.66 -8.38
N GLU A 295 16.25 7.71 -8.23
CA GLU A 295 16.17 8.74 -7.20
C GLU A 295 15.76 8.24 -5.79
N ALA A 296 16.49 7.26 -5.24
CA ALA A 296 16.14 6.60 -3.97
C ALA A 296 15.95 7.56 -2.78
N ASP A 297 16.73 8.66 -2.75
CA ASP A 297 16.69 9.67 -1.69
C ASP A 297 15.69 10.81 -1.97
N THR A 298 14.86 10.68 -3.01
CA THR A 298 13.88 11.73 -3.35
C THR A 298 12.81 11.83 -2.27
N ALA A 299 12.43 13.07 -1.94
CA ALA A 299 11.32 13.29 -1.02
C ALA A 299 10.00 13.06 -1.77
N THR A 300 9.41 11.89 -1.59
CA THR A 300 8.18 11.40 -2.25
C THR A 300 6.88 11.94 -1.62
N ASN A 301 6.95 12.30 -0.34
CA ASN A 301 5.91 13.01 0.40
C ASN A 301 6.54 14.18 1.17
N PRO A 302 7.17 15.14 0.46
CA PRO A 302 7.87 16.22 1.10
C PRO A 302 6.86 17.06 1.89
N THR A 303 7.24 17.45 3.10
CA THR A 303 6.57 18.58 3.76
C THR A 303 6.94 19.82 2.96
N GLY A 304 6.15 20.15 1.93
CA GLY A 304 6.02 21.54 1.53
C GLY A 304 5.77 22.34 2.82
N ASN A 305 6.58 23.38 3.04
CA ASN A 305 6.64 24.19 4.25
C ASN A 305 5.29 24.14 5.01
N PRO A 306 5.21 23.50 6.19
CA PRO A 306 3.92 23.29 6.83
C PRO A 306 3.41 24.67 7.24
N THR A 307 2.64 25.32 6.38
CA THR A 307 1.54 26.14 6.87
C THR A 307 0.72 25.16 7.67
N LEU A 308 0.95 25.19 8.98
CA LEU A 308 0.27 24.41 9.99
C LEU A 308 -1.22 24.54 9.66
N GLN A 309 -1.77 23.52 9.02
CA GLN A 309 -3.10 23.59 8.47
C GLN A 309 -4.05 23.36 9.64
N ILE A 310 -4.46 24.46 10.27
CA ILE A 310 -5.35 24.42 11.41
C ILE A 310 -6.77 24.19 10.89
N TYR A 311 -7.48 23.26 11.49
CA TYR A 311 -8.91 23.05 11.23
C TYR A 311 -9.73 23.61 12.38
N ILE A 312 -10.83 24.26 12.06
CA ILE A 312 -11.74 24.84 13.05
C ILE A 312 -12.97 23.95 13.18
N GLY A 313 -13.12 23.29 14.32
CA GLY A 313 -14.30 22.54 14.72
C GLY A 313 -15.41 23.40 15.30
N ASN A 314 -16.66 23.08 14.97
CA ASN A 314 -17.85 23.52 15.66
C ASN A 314 -18.41 22.36 16.50
N SER A 315 -18.17 22.40 17.81
CA SER A 315 -18.62 21.36 18.75
C SER A 315 -20.13 21.15 18.78
N GLY A 316 -20.92 22.14 18.35
CA GLY A 316 -22.38 22.05 18.27
C GLY A 316 -22.90 21.31 17.04
N THR A 317 -22.23 21.45 15.89
CA THR A 317 -22.65 20.75 14.64
C THR A 317 -21.82 19.53 14.34
N LYS A 318 -20.75 19.28 15.11
CA LYS A 318 -19.74 18.25 14.83
C LYS A 318 -19.20 18.34 13.39
N LYS A 319 -18.97 19.58 12.92
CA LYS A 319 -18.30 19.83 11.63
C LYS A 319 -17.01 20.58 11.83
N PHE A 320 -15.99 20.28 11.03
CA PHE A 320 -14.74 21.04 10.99
C PHE A 320 -14.57 21.76 9.65
N HIS A 321 -13.72 22.79 9.63
CA HIS A 321 -13.63 23.78 8.55
C HIS A 321 -12.18 24.23 8.33
N LEU A 322 -11.85 24.73 7.12
CA LEU A 322 -10.62 25.51 6.90
C LEU A 322 -10.71 26.88 7.62
N PRO A 323 -9.57 27.50 8.00
CA PRO A 323 -9.55 28.75 8.75
C PRO A 323 -10.31 29.92 8.11
N ASP A 324 -10.29 29.95 6.79
CA ASP A 324 -10.85 31.00 5.94
C ASP A 324 -12.31 30.78 5.55
N CYS A 325 -12.85 29.58 5.83
CA CYS A 325 -14.22 29.20 5.52
C CYS A 325 -15.24 30.18 6.15
N ALA A 326 -16.21 30.63 5.35
CA ALA A 326 -17.26 31.53 5.82
C ALA A 326 -18.05 30.96 7.02
N SER A 327 -18.27 29.65 7.05
CA SER A 327 -18.93 28.98 8.18
C SER A 327 -18.06 29.00 9.44
N ALA A 328 -16.74 28.90 9.29
CA ALA A 328 -15.80 28.91 10.42
C ALA A 328 -15.75 30.27 11.13
N LYS A 329 -15.87 31.37 10.35
CA LYS A 329 -15.91 32.75 10.86
C LYS A 329 -17.13 33.03 11.75
N ASN A 330 -18.20 32.27 11.59
CA ASN A 330 -19.46 32.44 12.31
C ASN A 330 -19.63 31.50 13.51
N ILE A 331 -18.61 30.69 13.84
CA ILE A 331 -18.67 29.79 15.00
C ILE A 331 -18.57 30.62 16.28
N GLN A 332 -19.51 30.41 17.20
CA GLN A 332 -19.48 31.03 18.52
C GLN A 332 -18.20 30.63 19.27
N ALA A 333 -17.54 31.57 19.94
CA ALA A 333 -16.25 31.34 20.61
C ALA A 333 -16.28 30.12 21.56
N GLY A 334 -17.35 29.94 22.34
CA GLY A 334 -17.51 28.80 23.26
C GLY A 334 -17.80 27.46 22.58
N LYS A 335 -17.99 27.42 21.26
CA LYS A 335 -18.21 26.20 20.47
C LYS A 335 -17.04 25.88 19.54
N ARG A 336 -16.03 26.74 19.49
CA ARG A 336 -14.88 26.63 18.60
C ARG A 336 -13.85 25.67 19.20
N VAL A 337 -13.42 24.69 18.41
CA VAL A 337 -12.32 23.76 18.72
C VAL A 337 -11.29 23.87 17.61
N GLU A 338 -10.01 23.70 17.90
CA GLU A 338 -8.95 23.66 16.89
C GLU A 338 -8.39 22.25 16.79
N PHE A 339 -8.18 21.79 15.57
CA PHE A 339 -7.46 20.56 15.28
C PHE A 339 -6.23 20.89 14.45
N TYR A 340 -5.14 20.20 14.74
CA TYR A 340 -3.86 20.39 14.05
C TYR A 340 -3.60 19.31 13.00
N ALA A 341 -4.52 18.36 12.88
CA ALA A 341 -4.56 17.34 11.83
C ALA A 341 -6.02 17.05 11.47
N ARG A 342 -6.29 16.72 10.20
CA ARG A 342 -7.64 16.35 9.75
C ARG A 342 -8.07 15.05 10.43
N LEU A 343 -7.15 14.10 10.56
CA LEU A 343 -7.38 12.84 11.27
C LEU A 343 -7.84 13.08 12.72
N GLN A 344 -7.24 14.04 13.42
CA GLN A 344 -7.64 14.38 14.78
C GLN A 344 -9.12 14.79 14.85
N ALA A 345 -9.56 15.68 13.96
CA ALA A 345 -10.96 16.11 13.91
C ALA A 345 -11.92 14.94 13.69
N VAL A 346 -11.57 14.04 12.77
CA VAL A 346 -12.38 12.85 12.44
C VAL A 346 -12.42 11.87 13.62
N LEU A 347 -11.29 11.60 14.29
CA LEU A 347 -11.23 10.73 15.47
C LEU A 347 -12.03 11.29 16.65
N GLU A 348 -12.13 12.61 16.76
CA GLU A 348 -12.97 13.28 17.76
C GLU A 348 -14.47 13.38 17.34
N GLY A 349 -14.84 12.75 16.23
CA GLY A 349 -16.20 12.62 15.75
C GLY A 349 -16.74 13.83 14.98
N TYR A 350 -15.87 14.57 14.28
CA TYR A 350 -16.26 15.70 13.43
C TYR A 350 -16.21 15.34 11.94
N GLU A 351 -17.20 15.83 11.19
CA GLU A 351 -17.29 15.66 9.73
C GLU A 351 -16.77 16.89 8.97
N PRO A 352 -16.21 16.73 7.76
CA PRO A 352 -15.74 17.86 6.97
C PRO A 352 -16.91 18.74 6.51
N CYS A 353 -16.70 20.05 6.52
CA CYS A 353 -17.68 20.99 5.98
C CYS A 353 -17.78 20.87 4.45
N GLY A 354 -18.94 20.47 3.93
CA GLY A 354 -19.17 20.36 2.47
C GLY A 354 -18.98 21.65 1.64
N ARG A 355 -18.81 22.82 2.27
CA ARG A 355 -18.55 24.09 1.57
C ARG A 355 -17.08 24.35 1.31
N CYS A 356 -16.24 24.23 2.34
CA CYS A 356 -14.79 24.44 2.20
C CYS A 356 -14.01 23.15 1.97
N LYS A 357 -14.69 22.00 2.04
CA LYS A 357 -14.13 20.65 1.86
C LYS A 357 -12.74 20.50 2.52
N PRO A 358 -12.67 20.73 3.84
CA PRO A 358 -11.43 20.69 4.59
C PRO A 358 -10.85 19.29 4.74
#